data_AF-T0ZTQ1-F1
#
_entry.id   AF-T0ZTQ1-F1
#
_cell.length_a   1.000
_cell.length_b   1.000
_cell.length_c   1.000
_cell.angle_alpha   90.00
_cell.angle_beta   90.00
_cell.angle_gamma   90.00
#
_symmetry.space_group_name_H-M   'P 1'
#
loop_
_entity.id
_entity.type
_entity.pdbx_description
1 polymer ?
#
loop_
_entity_poly.entity_id
_entity_poly.type
_entity_poly.pdbx_seq_one_letter_code
_entity_poly.pdbx_strand_id
1 'polypeptide(L)'
;MEHTASYDLPENVVIDFEGMDDRAFVFYSEFLLEMLYKEIKSPKREGTMIFIDEAHRFTGTTTVIPEMAEEIRATGALLLSTQRVSTIAGDIKGNSALQICFL
;
A
#
# COMPACT_ATOMS: atom_id res chain seq x y z
N MET A 1 -1.50 34.10 1.33
CA MET A 1 -2.54 33.14 0.94
C MET A 1 -1.81 31.89 0.48
N GLU A 2 -1.81 30.84 1.30
CA GLU A 2 -1.33 29.52 0.87
C GLU A 2 -2.29 29.02 -0.22
N HIS A 3 -1.82 28.96 -1.45
CA HIS A 3 -2.47 28.18 -2.49
C HIS A 3 -2.08 26.71 -2.29
N THR A 4 -2.53 26.10 -1.21
CA THR A 4 -2.70 24.65 -1.18
C THR A 4 -3.95 24.37 -2.00
N ALA A 5 -3.76 24.13 -3.30
CA ALA A 5 -4.83 23.57 -4.09
C ALA A 5 -5.26 22.27 -3.40
N SER A 6 -6.47 22.28 -2.83
CA SER A 6 -7.12 21.10 -2.27
C SER A 6 -7.49 20.18 -3.42
N TYR A 7 -6.49 19.48 -3.95
CA TYR A 7 -6.73 18.39 -4.88
C TYR A 7 -7.19 17.20 -4.05
N ASP A 8 -8.51 17.02 -3.96
CA ASP A 8 -9.06 15.79 -3.43
C ASP A 8 -8.60 14.63 -4.32
N LEU A 9 -7.93 13.62 -3.73
CA LEU A 9 -7.60 12.43 -4.49
C LEU A 9 -8.91 11.79 -4.95
N PRO A 10 -9.01 11.40 -6.24
CA PRO A 10 -10.17 10.72 -6.78
C PRO A 10 -10.56 9.49 -5.96
N GLU A 11 -11.83 9.07 -6.05
CA GLU A 11 -12.31 7.84 -5.39
C GLU A 11 -11.57 6.59 -5.87
N ASN A 12 -11.20 6.55 -7.16
CA ASN A 12 -10.42 5.47 -7.76
C ASN A 12 -9.18 6.07 -8.43
N VAL A 13 -8.00 5.61 -8.02
CA VAL A 13 -6.71 6.05 -8.53
C VAL A 13 -5.84 4.84 -8.83
N VAL A 14 -5.21 4.84 -10.00
CA VAL A 14 -4.11 3.94 -10.33
C VAL A 14 -2.85 4.79 -10.39
N ILE A 15 -1.84 4.40 -9.61
CA ILE A 15 -0.54 5.06 -9.59
C ILE A 15 0.42 4.15 -10.33
N ASP A 16 0.85 4.62 -11.50
CA ASP A 16 1.79 3.89 -12.34
C ASP A 16 3.21 4.40 -12.11
N PHE A 17 4.13 3.46 -11.92
CA PHE A 17 5.55 3.70 -11.71
C PHE A 17 6.40 3.20 -12.88
N GLU A 18 5.79 2.91 -14.03
CA GLU A 18 6.49 2.52 -15.24
C GLU A 18 7.60 3.53 -15.59
N GLY A 19 8.78 3.01 -15.91
CA GLY A 19 9.95 3.82 -16.25
C GLY A 19 10.73 4.41 -15.07
N MET A 20 10.28 4.22 -13.81
CA MET A 20 11.06 4.60 -12.63
C MET A 20 12.10 3.54 -12.26
N ASP A 21 13.23 3.99 -11.68
CA ASP A 21 14.19 3.07 -11.07
C ASP A 21 13.67 2.52 -9.73
N ASP A 22 14.26 1.42 -9.25
CA ASP A 22 13.83 0.75 -8.02
C ASP A 22 13.83 1.66 -6.79
N ARG A 23 14.79 2.59 -6.69
CA ARG A 23 14.91 3.49 -5.53
C ARG A 23 13.81 4.55 -5.54
N ALA A 24 13.57 5.13 -6.70
CA ALA A 24 12.48 6.09 -6.90
C ALA A 24 11.13 5.43 -6.67
N PHE A 25 10.91 4.24 -7.23
CA PHE A 25 9.72 3.44 -7.01
C PHE A 25 9.44 3.22 -5.51
N VAL A 26 10.43 2.68 -4.77
CA VAL A 26 10.25 2.41 -3.34
C VAL A 26 9.96 3.71 -2.59
N PHE A 27 10.75 4.77 -2.82
CA PHE A 27 10.61 6.02 -2.10
C PHE A 27 9.21 6.64 -2.30
N TYR A 28 8.76 6.80 -3.55
CA TYR A 28 7.47 7.43 -3.82
C TYR A 28 6.30 6.54 -3.38
N SER A 29 6.42 5.23 -3.54
CA SER A 29 5.39 4.30 -3.08
C SER A 29 5.22 4.35 -1.57
N GLU A 30 6.31 4.30 -0.80
CA GLU A 30 6.26 4.41 0.67
C GLU A 30 5.66 5.74 1.11
N PHE A 31 6.09 6.85 0.50
CA PHE A 31 5.54 8.16 0.81
C PHE A 31 4.01 8.22 0.60
N LEU A 32 3.53 7.68 -0.52
CA LEU A 32 2.11 7.63 -0.83
C LEU A 32 1.34 6.69 0.10
N LEU A 33 1.90 5.51 0.40
CA LEU A 33 1.30 4.55 1.34
C LEU A 33 1.16 5.15 2.73
N GLU A 34 2.19 5.82 3.25
CA GLU A 34 2.12 6.51 4.54
C GLU A 34 1.04 7.60 4.56
N MET A 35 0.97 8.42 3.50
CA MET A 35 -0.05 9.46 3.39
C MET A 35 -1.46 8.87 3.38
N LEU A 36 -1.69 7.86 2.53
CA LEU A 36 -2.99 7.20 2.43
C LEU A 36 -3.37 6.50 3.73
N TYR A 37 -2.42 5.82 4.37
CA TYR A 37 -2.66 5.13 5.63
C TYR A 37 -3.10 6.10 6.74
N LYS A 38 -2.45 7.28 6.84
CA LYS A 38 -2.88 8.34 7.77
C LYS A 38 -4.29 8.86 7.46
N GLU A 39 -4.66 9.00 6.18
CA GLU A 39 -6.01 9.41 5.79
C GLU A 39 -7.08 8.34 6.09
N ILE A 40 -6.74 7.07 5.90
CA ILE A 40 -7.63 5.94 6.23
C ILE A 40 -7.86 5.85 7.75
N LYS A 41 -6.83 6.09 8.57
CA LYS A 41 -6.97 6.12 10.05
C LYS A 41 -7.74 7.34 10.58
N SER A 42 -7.89 8.41 9.78
CA SER A 42 -8.48 9.70 10.20
C SER A 42 -9.92 9.91 9.73
N PRO A 43 -10.76 8.85 9.76
CA PRO A 43 -12.01 8.65 9.00
C PRO A 43 -12.20 9.28 7.61
N LYS A 44 -11.24 10.05 7.08
CA LYS A 44 -11.36 10.79 5.82
C LYS A 44 -11.54 9.87 4.63
N ARG A 45 -10.95 8.67 4.70
CA ARG A 45 -10.96 7.64 3.66
C ARG A 45 -11.30 6.25 4.21
N GLU A 46 -12.20 6.18 5.18
CA GLU A 46 -12.71 4.89 5.69
C GLU A 46 -13.32 4.06 4.56
N GLY A 47 -13.10 2.74 4.58
CA GLY A 47 -13.56 1.81 3.55
C GLY A 47 -12.68 1.75 2.30
N THR A 48 -11.51 2.41 2.30
CA THR A 48 -10.59 2.36 1.15
C THR A 48 -9.92 1.00 1.03
N MET A 49 -9.83 0.50 -0.21
CA MET A 49 -9.00 -0.65 -0.56
C MET A 49 -7.70 -0.16 -1.19
N ILE A 50 -6.56 -0.59 -0.64
CA ILE A 50 -5.25 -0.38 -1.24
C ILE A 50 -4.83 -1.68 -1.92
N PHE A 51 -4.51 -1.58 -3.21
CA PHE A 51 -3.93 -2.68 -3.98
C PHE A 51 -2.48 -2.36 -4.31
N ILE A 52 -1.56 -3.24 -3.90
CA ILE A 52 -0.13 -3.14 -4.21
C ILE A 52 0.23 -4.30 -5.13
N ASP A 53 0.54 -3.97 -6.38
CA ASP A 53 1.14 -4.91 -7.30
C ASP A 53 2.66 -5.03 -7.08
N GLU A 54 3.21 -6.18 -7.43
CA GLU A 54 4.63 -6.47 -7.26
C GLU A 54 5.17 -6.22 -5.83
N ALA A 55 4.39 -6.60 -4.82
CA ALA A 55 4.67 -6.33 -3.40
C ALA A 55 6.03 -6.87 -2.92
N HIS A 56 6.64 -7.82 -3.65
CA HIS A 56 7.99 -8.29 -3.37
C HIS A 56 9.07 -7.21 -3.53
N ARG A 57 8.80 -6.12 -4.26
CA ARG A 57 9.75 -5.03 -4.45
C ARG A 57 9.97 -4.18 -3.19
N PHE A 58 9.10 -4.30 -2.19
CA PHE A 58 9.23 -3.66 -0.88
C PHE A 58 10.03 -4.50 0.14
N THR A 59 10.64 -5.59 -0.30
CA THR A 59 11.30 -6.54 0.61
C THR A 59 12.74 -6.12 0.89
N GLY A 60 13.14 -6.18 2.15
CA GLY A 60 14.46 -5.70 2.59
C GLY A 60 14.54 -4.19 2.84
N THR A 61 13.42 -3.47 2.76
CA THR A 61 13.29 -2.05 3.13
C THR A 61 12.42 -1.90 4.37
N THR A 62 12.65 -0.84 5.15
CA THR A 62 11.66 -0.43 6.16
C THR A 62 10.43 0.08 5.41
N THR A 63 9.31 -0.62 5.55
CA THR A 63 8.06 -0.34 4.84
C THR A 63 6.91 -0.25 5.83
N VAL A 64 5.92 0.58 5.52
CA VAL A 64 4.69 0.71 6.32
C VAL A 64 3.71 -0.48 6.12
N ILE A 65 3.95 -1.33 5.11
CA ILE A 65 3.04 -2.42 4.72
C ILE A 65 2.72 -3.41 5.87
N PRO A 66 3.68 -3.89 6.70
CA PRO A 66 3.38 -4.78 7.82
C PRO A 66 2.41 -4.17 8.84
N GLU A 67 2.63 -2.90 9.23
CA GLU A 67 1.76 -2.17 10.16
C GLU A 67 0.38 -1.96 9.55
N MET A 68 0.32 -1.59 8.26
CA MET A 68 -0.95 -1.49 7.54
C MET A 68 -1.69 -2.83 7.51
N ALA A 69 -0.99 -3.93 7.20
CA ALA A 69 -1.60 -5.25 7.13
C ALA A 69 -2.22 -5.68 8.46
N GLU A 70 -1.61 -5.29 9.59
CA GLU A 70 -2.14 -5.57 10.93
C GLU A 70 -3.39 -4.75 11.25
N GLU A 71 -3.39 -3.45 10.95
CA GLU A 71 -4.40 -2.53 11.47
C GLU A 71 -5.54 -2.19 10.50
N ILE A 72 -5.30 -2.25 9.18
CA ILE A 72 -6.23 -1.74 8.17
C ILE A 72 -7.57 -2.46 8.16
N ARG A 73 -7.65 -3.68 8.71
CA ARG A 73 -8.89 -4.48 8.78
C ARG A 73 -10.07 -3.74 9.45
N ALA A 74 -9.79 -2.80 10.35
CA ALA A 74 -10.82 -2.02 11.03
C ALA A 74 -11.37 -0.86 10.19
N THR A 75 -10.62 -0.39 9.19
CA THR A 75 -10.86 0.89 8.52
C THR A 75 -10.83 0.81 6.99
N GLY A 76 -10.48 -0.34 6.42
CA GLY A 76 -10.33 -0.56 4.99
C GLY A 76 -9.89 -1.99 4.63
N ALA A 77 -9.22 -2.12 3.50
CA ALA A 77 -8.67 -3.39 3.03
C ALA A 77 -7.29 -3.20 2.36
N LEU A 78 -6.42 -4.20 2.51
CA LEU A 78 -5.15 -4.28 1.82
C LEU A 78 -5.12 -5.56 0.98
N LEU A 79 -4.81 -5.41 -0.31
CA LEU A 79 -4.62 -6.51 -1.23
C LEU A 79 -3.20 -6.42 -1.82
N LEU A 80 -2.47 -7.52 -1.75
CA LEU A 80 -1.07 -7.61 -2.18
C LEU A 80 -0.95 -8.67 -3.27
N SER A 81 -0.31 -8.31 -4.38
CA SER A 81 0.02 -9.23 -5.47
C SER A 81 1.53 -9.46 -5.51
N THR A 82 1.93 -10.73 -5.66
CA THR A 82 3.34 -11.10 -5.82
C THR A 82 3.51 -12.48 -6.45
N GLN A 83 4.57 -12.62 -7.23
CA GLN A 83 5.13 -13.89 -7.70
C GLN A 83 6.19 -14.49 -6.74
N ARG A 84 6.64 -13.74 -5.72
CA ARG A 84 7.65 -14.17 -4.74
C ARG A 84 7.08 -14.21 -3.32
N VAL A 85 6.18 -15.16 -3.05
CA VAL A 85 5.53 -15.29 -1.72
C VAL A 85 6.54 -15.43 -0.57
N SER A 86 7.71 -16.02 -0.81
CA SER A 86 8.75 -16.17 0.21
C SER A 86 9.35 -14.84 0.68
N THR A 87 9.31 -13.78 -0.14
CA THR A 87 9.93 -12.50 0.20
C THR A 87 8.99 -11.61 1.03
N ILE A 88 7.67 -11.79 0.91
CA ILE A 88 6.65 -11.12 1.74
C ILE A 88 6.22 -11.96 2.97
N ALA A 89 7.04 -12.94 3.36
CA ALA A 89 6.78 -13.81 4.49
C ALA A 89 6.81 -13.04 5.83
N GLY A 90 6.28 -13.66 6.89
CA GLY A 90 6.15 -13.03 8.22
C GLY A 90 4.81 -12.34 8.39
N ASP A 91 4.81 -11.17 9.02
CA ASP A 91 3.59 -10.47 9.48
C ASP A 91 2.66 -10.11 8.32
N ILE A 92 3.20 -9.72 7.16
CA ILE A 92 2.39 -9.41 5.97
C ILE A 92 1.55 -10.63 5.54
N LYS A 93 2.20 -11.78 5.37
CA LYS A 93 1.51 -13.04 5.01
C LYS A 93 0.62 -13.52 6.15
N GLY A 94 1.06 -13.40 7.40
CA GLY A 94 0.30 -13.82 8.58
C GLY A 94 -0.99 -13.03 8.78
N ASN A 95 -0.96 -11.73 8.48
CA ASN A 95 -2.10 -10.82 8.61
C ASN A 95 -3.03 -10.85 7.37
N SER A 96 -2.63 -11.54 6.30
CA SER A 96 -3.45 -11.74 5.12
C SER A 96 -4.52 -12.81 5.36
N ALA A 97 -5.76 -12.39 5.64
CA ALA A 97 -6.88 -13.28 5.93
C ALA A 97 -7.33 -14.13 4.73
N LEU A 98 -7.11 -13.64 3.50
CA LEU A 98 -7.41 -14.34 2.26
C LEU A 98 -6.11 -14.48 1.45
N GLN A 99 -5.82 -15.69 0.98
CA GLN A 99 -4.69 -15.97 0.11
C GLN A 99 -5.20 -16.75 -1.10
N ILE A 100 -4.97 -16.20 -2.29
CA ILE A 100 -5.34 -16.82 -3.57
C ILE A 100 -4.04 -17.12 -4.30
N CYS A 101 -3.77 -18.39 -4.55
CA CYS A 101 -2.61 -18.84 -5.32
C CYS A 101 -3.08 -19.31 -6.69
N PHE A 102 -2.55 -18.71 -7.75
CA PHE A 102 -2.74 -19.16 -9.12
C PHE A 102 -1.61 -20.14 -9.49
N LEU A 103 -1.97 -21.24 -10.13
CA LEU A 103 -1.06 -22.31 -10.58
C LEU A 103 -0.68 -22.15 -12.05
#